data_AF-Q86BX9-F1
#
_entry.id   AF-Q86BX9-F1
#
_cell.length_a   1.000
_cell.length_b   1.000
_cell.length_c   1.000
_cell.angle_alpha   90.00
_cell.angle_beta   90.00
_cell.angle_gamma   90.00
#
_symmetry.space_group_name_H-M   'P 1'
#
loop_
_entity.id
_entity.type
_entity.pdbx_description
1 polymer ?
#
loop_
_entity_poly.entity_id
_entity_poly.type
_entity_poly.pdbx_seq_one_letter_code
_entity_poly.pdbx_strand_id
1 'polypeptide(L)' 'GLSILNRECTRDYKVPESDVIIQTGTQIIISLLGIGMDEKYFPEPELYRPERFDERSRAHDPDAFF' A
#
# COMPACT_ATOMS: atom_id res chain seq x y z
N GLY A 1 -0.44 -1.69 -14.91
CA GLY A 1 -0.95 -1.67 -13.53
C GLY A 1 -1.57 -0.32 -13.23
N LEU A 2 -2.48 -0.24 -12.26
CA LEU A 2 -3.03 1.03 -11.80
C LEU A 2 -2.08 1.63 -10.75
N SER A 3 -1.79 2.94 -10.83
CA SER A 3 -0.96 3.65 -9.84
C SER A 3 -1.73 4.00 -8.57
N ILE A 4 -3.06 4.01 -8.63
CA ILE A 4 -3.98 4.39 -7.57
C ILE A 4 -5.19 3.46 -7.59
N LEU A 5 -5.76 3.17 -6.41
CA LEU A 5 -7.10 2.60 -6.28
C LEU A 5 -8.07 3.60 -5.67
N ASN A 6 -9.21 3.78 -6.32
CA ASN A 6 -10.33 4.53 -5.78
C ASN A 6 -11.26 3.60 -4.99
N ARG A 7 -11.72 4.05 -3.83
CA ARG A 7 -12.71 3.39 -3.00
C ARG A 7 -13.69 4.43 -2.48
N GLU A 8 -14.89 3.99 -2.14
CA GLU A 8 -15.85 4.77 -1.38
C GLU A 8 -16.15 4.04 -0.08
N CYS A 9 -16.17 4.77 1.03
CA CYS A 9 -16.51 4.21 2.32
C CYS A 9 -18.01 3.86 2.36
N THR A 10 -18.36 2.59 2.54
CA THR A 10 -19.77 2.15 2.52
C THR A 10 -20.43 2.12 3.90
N ARG A 11 -19.64 2.35 4.96
CA ARG A 11 -20.06 2.42 6.37
C ARG A 11 -19.01 3.19 7.15
N ASP A 12 -19.43 3.96 8.15
CA ASP A 12 -18.50 4.68 9.01
C ASP A 12 -17.43 3.73 9.58
N TYR A 13 -16.17 4.11 9.44
CA TYR A 13 -15.03 3.27 9.78
C TYR A 13 -14.04 4.03 10.68
N LYS A 14 -13.89 3.56 11.92
CA LYS A 14 -12.83 4.00 12.83
C LYS A 14 -11.53 3.34 12.39
N VAL A 15 -10.57 4.13 11.93
CA VAL A 15 -9.26 3.64 11.55
C VAL A 15 -8.54 3.15 12.82
N PRO A 16 -8.05 1.89 12.86
CA PRO A 16 -7.36 1.35 14.01
C PRO A 16 -6.20 2.25 14.46
N GLU A 17 -5.95 2.27 15.77
CA GLU A 17 -4.82 3.01 16.37
C GLU A 17 -4.80 4.53 16.11
N SER A 18 -5.92 5.10 15.65
CA SER A 18 -6.03 6.52 15.38
C SER A 18 -7.38 7.07 15.83
N ASP A 19 -7.48 8.39 15.94
CA ASP A 19 -8.76 9.03 16.20
C ASP A 19 -9.66 9.24 14.98
N VAL A 20 -9.18 8.88 13.79
CA VAL A 20 -9.84 9.15 12.51
C VAL A 20 -11.06 8.25 12.30
N ILE A 21 -12.19 8.87 11.94
CA ILE A 21 -13.39 8.18 11.45
C ILE A 21 -13.58 8.58 9.99
N ILE A 22 -13.58 7.59 9.11
CA ILE A 22 -13.93 7.77 7.70
C ILE A 22 -15.45 7.61 7.59
N GLN A 23 -16.13 8.68 7.22
CA GLN A 23 -17.59 8.69 7.11
C GLN A 23 -18.05 7.98 5.83
N THR A 24 -19.23 7.37 5.89
CA THR A 24 -19.92 6.79 4.73
C THR A 24 -20.02 7.79 3.59
N GLY A 25 -19.76 7.36 2.35
CA GLY A 25 -19.72 8.19 1.15
C GLY A 25 -18.39 8.93 0.90
N THR A 26 -17.45 8.88 1.86
CA THR A 26 -16.13 9.49 1.68
C THR A 26 -15.35 8.74 0.60
N GLN A 27 -14.83 9.49 -0.39
CA GLN A 27 -13.92 8.97 -1.41
C GLN A 27 -12.53 8.77 -0.82
N ILE A 28 -11.93 7.62 -1.09
CA ILE A 28 -10.61 7.22 -0.60
C ILE A 28 -9.72 6.90 -1.80
N ILE A 29 -8.51 7.45 -1.76
CA ILE A 29 -7.44 7.20 -2.74
C ILE A 29 -6.37 6.38 -2.04
N ILE A 30 -6.10 5.18 -2.54
CA ILE A 30 -4.99 4.34 -2.08
C ILE A 30 -3.86 4.45 -3.09
N SER A 31 -2.72 5.02 -2.68
CA SER A 31 -1.56 5.24 -3.54
C SER A 31 -0.73 3.96 -3.68
N LEU A 32 -1.06 3.12 -4.66
CA LEU A 32 -0.29 1.90 -4.94
C LEU A 32 1.14 2.22 -5.40
N LEU A 33 1.32 3.28 -6.20
CA LEU A 33 2.64 3.72 -6.63
C LEU A 33 3.47 4.22 -5.45
N GLY A 34 2.86 4.96 -4.52
CA GLY A 34 3.55 5.41 -3.31
C GLY A 34 4.04 4.25 -2.47
N ILE A 35 3.17 3.27 -2.19
CA ILE A 35 3.53 2.04 -1.46
C ILE A 35 4.62 1.25 -2.19
N GLY A 36 4.48 1.09 -3.51
CA GLY A 36 5.44 0.36 -4.34
C GLY A 36 6.83 1.01 -4.44
N MET A 37 6.91 2.32 -4.15
CA MET A 37 8.15 3.09 -4.16
C MET A 37 8.67 3.44 -2.76
N ASP A 38 8.02 2.95 -1.71
CA ASP A 38 8.42 3.21 -0.33
C ASP A 38 9.50 2.22 0.09
N GLU A 39 10.67 2.77 0.43
CA GLU A 39 11.87 2.01 0.82
C GLU A 39 11.66 1.16 2.07
N LYS A 40 10.67 1.51 2.92
CA LYS A 40 10.23 0.66 4.04
C LYS A 40 9.80 -0.71 3.55
N TYR A 41 9.07 -0.78 2.45
CA TYR A 41 8.51 -2.01 1.91
C TYR A 41 9.40 -2.64 0.84
N PHE A 42 10.05 -1.81 0.02
CA PHE A 42 10.88 -2.26 -1.09
C PHE A 42 12.23 -1.54 -1.06
N PRO A 43 13.31 -2.14 -0.50
CA PRO A 43 14.64 -1.53 -0.48
C PRO A 43 15.14 -1.18 -1.89
N GLU A 44 15.76 -0.01 -2.06
CA GLU A 44 16.19 0.52 -3.36
C GLU A 44 15.08 0.43 -4.43
N PRO A 45 13.89 1.01 -4.17
CA PRO A 45 12.71 0.78 -5.00
C PRO A 45 12.84 1.37 -6.43
N GLU A 46 13.72 2.35 -6.62
CA GLU A 46 14.06 2.94 -7.90
C GLU A 46 14.89 2.01 -8.81
N LEU A 47 15.51 0.97 -8.26
CA LEU A 47 16.26 0.00 -9.04
C LEU A 47 15.35 -1.11 -9.59
N TYR A 48 15.43 -1.33 -10.90
CA TYR A 48 14.82 -2.50 -11.53
C TYR A 48 15.53 -3.79 -11.07
N ARG A 49 14.98 -4.43 -10.04
CA ARG A 49 15.49 -5.66 -9.41
C ARG A 49 14.39 -6.72 -9.34
N PRO A 50 14.07 -7.41 -10.44
CA PRO A 50 12.97 -8.39 -10.48
C PRO A 50 13.17 -9.55 -9.51
N GLU A 51 14.42 -9.89 -9.18
CA GLU A 51 14.79 -11.00 -8.27
C GLU A 51 14.26 -10.78 -6.84
N ARG A 52 13.84 -9.56 -6.47
CA ARG A 52 13.26 -9.26 -5.14
C ARG A 52 11.94 -9.99 -4.87
N PHE A 53 11.30 -10.49 -5.92
CA PHE A 53 10.05 -11.23 -5.86
C PHE A 53 10.25 -12.75 -5.95
N ASP A 54 11.48 -13.22 -6.20
CA ASP A 54 11.79 -14.64 -6.19
C ASP A 54 11.76 -15.18 -4.76
N GLU A 55 11.32 -16.44 -4.60
CA GLU A 55 11.20 -17.06 -3.27
C GLU A 55 12.53 -17.12 -2.51
N ARG A 56 13.65 -17.26 -3.24
CA ARG A 56 15.00 -17.44 -2.67
C ARG A 56 15.71 -16.13 -2.33
N SER A 57 15.31 -15.03 -2.97
CA SER A 57 15.94 -13.70 -2.85
C SER A 57 14.91 -12.63 -2.48
N ARG A 58 13.88 -13.04 -1.73
CA ARG A 58 12.83 -12.16 -1.24
C ARG A 58 13.45 -10.97 -0.51
N ALA A 59 13.29 -9.78 -1.09
CA ALA A 59 13.87 -8.54 -0.61
C ALA A 59 12.79 -7.44 -0.61
N HIS A 60 11.70 -7.74 0.08
CA HIS A 60 10.62 -6.81 0.40
C HIS A 60 10.11 -7.14 1.80
N ASP A 61 9.56 -6.14 2.48
CA ASP A 61 8.95 -6.30 3.80
C ASP A 61 7.73 -7.24 3.69
N PRO A 62 7.53 -8.18 4.64
CA PRO A 62 6.34 -9.04 4.65
C PRO A 62 5.03 -8.27 4.54
N ASP A 63 4.94 -7.07 5.14
CA ASP A 63 3.77 -6.22 5.17
C ASP A 63 3.50 -5.50 3.84
N ALA A 64 4.40 -5.62 2.85
CA ALA A 64 4.23 -4.98 1.54
C ALA A 64 2.99 -5.45 0.76
N PHE A 65 2.38 -6.57 1.17
CA PHE A 65 1.22 -7.19 0.51
C PHE A 65 -0.02 -7.31 1.41
N PHE A 66 0.01 -6.80 2.64
CA PHE A 66 -1.07 -6.93 3.62
C PHE A 66 -1.85 -5.63 3.82
#